data_AF-A0A0H2RFI7-F1
#
_entry.id   AF-A0A0H2RFI7-F1
#
_cell.length_a   1.000
_cell.length_b   1.000
_cell.length_c   1.000
_cell.angle_alpha   90.00
_cell.angle_beta   90.00
_cell.angle_gamma   90.00
#
_symmetry.space_group_name_H-M   'P 1'
#
loop_
_entity.id
_entity.type
_entity.pdbx_description
1 polymer ?
#
loop_
_entity_poly.entity_id
_entity_poly.type
_entity_poly.pdbx_seq_one_letter_code
_entity_poly.pdbx_strand_id
1 'polypeptide(L)'
;MLFLLHHVLPEHIQVNAPSSPSLYMEATAHLDGERRHDGMLIVLQTLEKAARTPNVANFNQLELNEVFRMENWTTFQNVYGDDKDPFANNDGQVVDAAWADRLLKSTVEIDNIIKISHTLLNVATDLQSQLNSSQERVIAAKRSKGIKSLPDELVARIFQIAVWEQYDDWDITEQAVSLSKVSRRFYNVALGTRSLWTMLGSFSSRLELETLIARAGPNEGFHVSLYINPLLPAPKLNEISVLLIGNINFYTAFADRSQYKAFADHTQLPSAIADASQWRSANAEGCLLFEVLKVCSPFW
;
A
#
# COMPACT_ATOMS: atom_id res chain seq x y z
N MET A 1 -2.74 -8.32 4.45
CA MET A 1 -1.67 -7.90 3.50
C MET A 1 -0.38 -7.63 4.29
N LEU A 2 0.38 -8.70 4.57
CA LEU A 2 1.63 -8.69 5.34
C LEU A 2 2.80 -8.82 4.36
N PHE A 3 3.62 -7.76 4.21
CA PHE A 3 4.92 -7.89 3.57
C PHE A 3 5.92 -8.50 4.56
N LEU A 4 6.30 -9.75 4.28
CA LEU A 4 7.38 -10.46 4.95
C LEU A 4 8.73 -9.75 4.69
N LEU A 5 9.19 -9.00 5.69
CA LEU A 5 10.58 -8.52 5.77
C LEU A 5 11.49 -9.69 6.18
N HIS A 6 12.00 -10.43 5.18
CA HIS A 6 13.21 -11.22 5.38
C HIS A 6 14.40 -10.27 5.53
N HIS A 7 14.96 -10.24 6.74
CA HIS A 7 16.23 -9.60 7.05
C HIS A 7 17.37 -10.25 6.28
N VAL A 8 18.01 -9.47 5.40
CA VAL A 8 19.40 -9.67 4.98
C VAL A 8 20.20 -8.50 5.57
N LEU A 9 21.07 -8.82 6.53
CA LEU A 9 22.04 -7.89 7.12
C LEU A 9 23.11 -7.55 6.06
N PRO A 10 23.53 -6.28 5.89
CA PRO A 10 24.70 -5.98 5.09
C PRO A 10 25.96 -6.22 5.94
N GLU A 11 26.80 -7.16 5.51
CA GLU A 11 28.15 -7.34 6.02
C GLU A 11 29.00 -6.08 5.79
N HIS A 12 29.92 -5.85 6.73
CA HIS A 12 30.93 -4.80 6.69
C HIS A 12 31.77 -4.88 5.41
N ILE A 13 31.58 -3.94 4.49
CA ILE A 13 32.52 -3.71 3.39
C ILE A 13 33.71 -2.92 3.96
N GLN A 14 34.81 -3.62 4.26
CA GLN A 14 36.12 -2.99 4.42
C GLN A 14 36.68 -2.62 3.05
N VAL A 15 36.83 -1.32 2.82
CA VAL A 15 37.49 -0.77 1.64
C VAL A 15 39.01 -0.90 1.84
N ASN A 16 39.59 -1.96 1.29
CA ASN A 16 41.03 -2.10 1.17
C ASN A 16 41.53 -1.22 0.01
N ALA A 17 42.38 -0.25 0.32
CA ALA A 17 43.13 0.51 -0.67
C ALA A 17 44.30 -0.34 -1.20
N PRO A 18 44.46 -0.52 -2.52
CA PRO A 18 45.67 -1.12 -3.06
C PRO A 18 46.77 -0.06 -3.26
N SER A 19 47.91 -0.37 -2.67
CA SER A 19 49.19 0.33 -2.76
C SER A 19 49.94 0.04 -4.06
N SER A 20 50.28 1.11 -4.78
CA SER A 20 51.50 1.32 -5.60
C SER A 20 51.70 0.58 -6.93
N PRO A 21 52.53 1.17 -7.84
CA PRO A 21 52.28 1.18 -9.28
C PRO A 21 53.17 0.19 -10.03
N SER A 22 52.59 -0.55 -10.98
CA SER A 22 53.35 -1.29 -11.98
C SER A 22 53.42 -0.51 -13.28
N LEU A 23 54.66 -0.26 -13.68
CA LEU A 23 55.12 0.43 -14.86
C LEU A 23 54.86 -0.47 -16.07
N TYR A 24 53.83 -0.16 -16.87
CA TYR A 24 53.60 -0.81 -18.16
C TYR A 24 53.64 0.20 -19.30
N MET A 25 54.39 -0.19 -20.32
CA MET A 25 54.73 0.54 -21.54
C MET A 25 53.52 1.13 -22.24
N GLU A 26 53.66 2.41 -22.53
CA GLU A 26 52.81 3.29 -23.30
C GLU A 26 52.83 2.88 -24.78
N ALA A 27 51.82 2.11 -25.20
CA ALA A 27 51.44 1.99 -26.60
C ALA A 27 50.35 3.03 -26.88
N THR A 28 50.74 4.16 -27.44
CA THR A 28 49.83 5.24 -27.88
C THR A 28 49.01 4.77 -29.09
N ALA A 29 47.96 4.00 -28.83
CA ALA A 29 46.84 3.85 -29.73
C ALA A 29 45.94 5.08 -29.58
N HIS A 30 45.80 5.82 -30.67
CA HIS A 30 45.06 7.07 -30.81
C HIS A 30 43.63 6.97 -30.23
N LEU A 31 43.41 7.59 -29.06
CA LEU A 31 42.12 7.69 -28.35
C LEU A 31 41.16 8.64 -29.08
N ASP A 32 40.53 8.18 -30.16
CA ASP A 32 39.44 8.93 -30.83
C ASP A 32 38.04 8.52 -30.31
N GLY A 33 37.98 7.64 -29.30
CA GLY A 33 36.74 7.16 -28.67
C GLY A 33 36.25 7.98 -27.49
N GLU A 34 37.11 8.78 -26.86
CA GLU A 34 36.81 9.43 -25.57
C GLU A 34 35.91 10.67 -25.73
N ARG A 35 35.94 11.34 -26.90
CA ARG A 35 35.13 12.55 -27.16
C ARG A 35 33.63 12.29 -27.32
N ARG A 36 33.21 11.07 -27.65
CA ARG A 36 31.79 10.78 -27.90
C ARG A 36 30.94 10.73 -26.62
N HIS A 37 31.56 10.41 -25.48
CA HIS A 37 30.85 10.31 -24.21
C HIS A 37 30.63 11.66 -23.53
N ASP A 38 31.52 12.64 -23.79
CA ASP A 38 31.46 13.96 -23.17
C ASP A 38 30.17 14.72 -23.54
N GLY A 39 29.78 14.67 -24.82
CA GLY A 39 28.53 15.29 -25.28
C GLY A 39 27.27 14.72 -24.61
N MET A 40 27.22 13.40 -24.40
CA MET A 40 26.06 12.76 -23.76
C MET A 40 25.99 13.08 -22.25
N LEU A 41 27.15 13.15 -21.60
CA LEU A 41 27.25 13.55 -20.19
C LEU A 41 26.76 15.00 -20.00
N ILE A 42 27.14 15.91 -20.89
CA ILE A 42 26.68 17.31 -20.86
C ILE A 42 25.16 17.40 -20.98
N VAL A 43 24.54 16.62 -21.88
CA VAL A 43 23.07 16.60 -22.03
C VAL A 43 22.41 16.12 -20.74
N LEU A 44 22.89 15.02 -20.16
CA LEU A 44 22.37 14.48 -18.91
C LEU A 44 22.50 15.48 -17.75
N GLN A 45 23.66 16.10 -17.59
CA GLN A 45 23.90 17.12 -16.57
C GLN A 45 23.02 18.36 -16.78
N THR A 46 22.78 18.74 -18.03
CA THR A 46 21.90 19.86 -18.37
C THR A 46 20.46 19.56 -18.00
N LEU A 47 19.97 18.35 -18.32
CA LEU A 47 18.63 17.89 -17.93
C LEU A 47 18.48 17.83 -16.41
N GLU A 48 19.49 17.30 -15.69
CA GLU A 48 19.50 17.25 -14.24
C GLU A 48 19.47 18.65 -13.62
N LYS A 49 20.30 19.58 -14.14
CA LYS A 49 20.32 20.97 -13.68
C LYS A 49 19.00 21.68 -13.95
N ALA A 50 18.39 21.45 -15.10
CA ALA A 50 17.06 21.96 -15.42
C ALA A 50 16.03 21.44 -14.40
N ALA A 51 15.99 20.13 -14.14
CA ALA A 51 15.05 19.51 -13.20
C ALA A 51 15.19 20.01 -11.75
N ARG A 52 16.39 20.41 -11.33
CA ARG A 52 16.66 20.95 -9.98
C ARG A 52 16.28 22.42 -9.80
N THR A 53 15.90 23.12 -10.87
CA THR A 53 15.58 24.54 -10.79
C THR A 53 14.27 24.73 -10.01
N PRO A 54 14.25 25.49 -8.90
CA PRO A 54 13.13 25.50 -7.94
C PRO A 54 11.80 26.04 -8.50
N ASN A 55 11.78 26.59 -9.71
CA ASN A 55 10.58 27.05 -10.42
C ASN A 55 10.04 26.03 -11.45
N VAL A 56 10.52 24.78 -11.48
CA VAL A 56 10.08 23.75 -12.44
C VAL A 56 8.63 23.30 -12.25
N ALA A 57 8.02 23.54 -11.08
CA ALA A 57 6.58 23.39 -10.94
C ALA A 57 5.78 24.36 -11.85
N ASN A 58 6.42 25.46 -12.27
CA ASN A 58 5.92 26.45 -13.24
C ASN A 58 6.79 26.49 -14.52
N PHE A 59 7.66 25.50 -14.77
CA PHE A 59 8.18 25.27 -16.13
C PHE A 59 6.97 24.85 -16.95
N ASN A 60 6.23 25.84 -17.42
CA ASN A 60 5.04 25.61 -18.20
C ASN A 60 5.48 24.75 -19.39
N GLN A 61 4.67 23.75 -19.72
CA GLN A 61 4.78 22.98 -20.96
C GLN A 61 5.02 23.90 -22.17
N LEU A 62 4.56 25.15 -22.09
CA LEU A 62 4.79 26.26 -23.02
C LEU A 62 6.27 26.59 -23.28
N GLU A 63 7.16 26.64 -22.27
CA GLU A 63 8.58 27.00 -22.49
C GLU A 63 9.35 25.84 -23.14
N LEU A 64 9.08 24.60 -22.73
CA LEU A 64 9.68 23.43 -23.38
C LEU A 64 9.16 23.28 -24.80
N ASN A 65 7.87 23.50 -25.04
CA ASN A 65 7.31 23.47 -26.39
C ASN A 65 7.96 24.53 -27.29
N GLU A 66 8.24 25.72 -26.77
CA GLU A 66 8.93 26.78 -27.53
C GLU A 66 10.36 26.38 -27.90
N VAL A 67 11.12 25.82 -26.94
CA VAL A 67 12.50 25.36 -27.17
C VAL A 67 12.52 24.16 -28.13
N PHE A 68 11.61 23.21 -27.98
CA PHE A 68 11.53 21.98 -28.78
C PHE A 68 10.67 22.11 -30.04
N ARG A 69 10.26 23.32 -30.41
CA ARG A 69 9.61 23.61 -31.70
C ARG A 69 10.38 22.97 -32.84
N MET A 70 9.68 22.28 -33.75
CA MET A 70 10.30 21.55 -34.86
C MET A 70 11.21 22.45 -35.70
N GLU A 71 10.86 23.72 -35.83
CA GLU A 71 11.64 24.72 -36.57
C GLU A 71 13.02 24.99 -35.96
N ASN A 72 13.23 24.70 -34.67
CA ASN A 72 14.53 24.83 -34.02
C ASN A 72 15.44 23.61 -34.27
N TRP A 73 14.91 22.52 -34.82
CA TRP A 73 15.69 21.30 -35.05
C TRP A 73 16.44 21.38 -36.37
N THR A 74 17.76 21.24 -36.32
CA THR A 74 18.62 21.24 -37.52
C THR A 74 18.21 20.14 -38.50
N THR A 75 17.80 18.97 -38.01
CA THR A 75 17.32 17.85 -38.84
C THR A 75 16.05 18.22 -39.62
N PHE A 76 15.12 18.96 -38.99
CA PHE A 76 13.92 19.46 -39.66
C PHE A 76 14.27 20.53 -40.71
N GLN A 77 15.10 21.50 -40.34
CA GLN A 77 15.58 22.57 -41.24
C GLN A 77 16.37 22.03 -42.45
N ASN A 78 17.06 20.89 -42.29
CA ASN A 78 17.78 20.25 -43.39
C ASN A 78 16.85 19.71 -44.49
N VAL A 79 15.63 19.34 -44.14
CA VAL A 79 14.63 18.77 -45.07
C VAL A 79 13.66 19.85 -45.57
N TYR A 80 13.20 20.73 -44.68
CA TYR A 80 12.08 21.66 -44.95
C TYR A 80 12.45 23.15 -44.90
N GLY A 81 13.72 23.50 -44.66
CA GLY A 81 14.13 24.91 -44.58
C GLY A 81 14.05 25.64 -45.92
N ASP A 82 13.34 26.78 -45.92
CA ASP A 82 13.07 27.85 -46.91
C ASP A 82 13.14 27.55 -48.43
N ASP A 83 14.18 26.91 -48.95
CA ASP A 83 14.37 26.65 -50.39
C ASP A 83 14.40 25.15 -50.75
N LYS A 84 14.23 24.26 -49.76
CA LYS A 84 14.52 22.83 -49.92
C LYS A 84 13.29 21.94 -49.99
N ASP A 85 12.09 22.46 -49.75
CA ASP A 85 10.87 21.67 -49.85
C ASP A 85 10.41 21.59 -51.31
N PRO A 86 10.53 20.42 -51.98
CA PRO A 86 10.11 20.27 -53.37
C PRO A 86 8.59 20.37 -53.54
N PHE A 87 7.81 20.39 -52.44
CA PHE A 87 6.35 20.46 -52.46
C PHE A 87 5.79 21.84 -52.14
N ALA A 88 6.62 22.83 -51.78
CA ALA A 88 6.15 24.16 -51.36
C ALA A 88 5.32 24.88 -52.45
N ASN A 89 5.62 24.63 -53.73
CA ASN A 89 5.00 25.35 -54.86
C ASN A 89 3.93 24.55 -55.64
N ASN A 90 3.58 23.33 -55.25
CA ASN A 90 2.58 22.47 -55.96
C ASN A 90 2.84 22.21 -57.47
N ASP A 91 4.00 22.56 -58.01
CA ASP A 91 4.28 22.53 -59.46
C ASP A 91 4.58 21.12 -60.02
N GLY A 92 4.32 20.05 -59.26
CA GLY A 92 4.62 18.67 -59.67
C GLY A 92 6.11 18.42 -59.93
N GLN A 93 6.97 19.18 -59.26
CA GLN A 93 8.42 19.11 -59.44
C GLN A 93 8.96 17.72 -59.06
N VAL A 94 9.83 17.17 -59.90
CA VAL A 94 10.49 15.90 -59.64
C VAL A 94 11.38 16.06 -58.41
N VAL A 95 11.17 15.22 -57.40
CA VAL A 95 11.99 15.19 -56.18
C VAL A 95 13.44 14.84 -56.54
N ASP A 96 14.38 15.74 -56.24
CA ASP A 96 15.80 15.50 -56.45
C ASP A 96 16.31 14.38 -55.50
N ALA A 97 17.21 13.55 -56.01
CA ALA A 97 17.84 12.46 -55.25
C ALA A 97 18.55 12.98 -53.99
N ALA A 98 19.11 14.19 -54.03
CA ALA A 98 19.72 14.81 -52.86
C ALA A 98 18.70 15.13 -51.74
N TRP A 99 17.45 15.44 -52.10
CA TRP A 99 16.41 15.64 -51.09
C TRP A 99 16.00 14.31 -50.43
N ALA A 100 15.83 13.25 -51.23
CA ALA A 100 15.52 11.92 -50.71
C ALA A 100 16.60 11.38 -49.75
N ASP A 101 17.89 11.60 -50.07
CA ASP A 101 19.00 11.24 -49.19
C ASP A 101 18.97 12.01 -47.86
N ARG A 102 18.73 13.33 -47.91
CA ARG A 102 18.58 14.16 -46.70
C ARG A 102 17.40 13.71 -45.83
N LEU A 103 16.26 13.38 -46.45
CA LEU A 103 15.10 12.87 -45.74
C LEU A 103 15.42 11.54 -45.06
N LEU A 104 16.03 10.59 -45.78
CA LEU A 104 16.42 9.29 -45.23
C LEU A 104 17.37 9.45 -44.04
N LYS A 105 18.40 10.28 -44.18
CA LYS A 105 19.34 10.58 -43.10
C LYS A 105 18.63 11.18 -41.89
N SER A 106 17.72 12.12 -42.12
CA SER A 106 16.95 12.78 -41.07
C SER A 106 16.03 11.81 -40.32
N THR A 107 15.40 10.88 -41.03
CA THR A 107 14.60 9.80 -40.43
C THR A 107 15.45 8.92 -39.50
N VAL A 108 16.65 8.53 -39.93
CA VAL A 108 17.56 7.73 -39.09
C VAL A 108 18.01 8.50 -37.85
N GLU A 109 18.29 9.80 -37.97
CA GLU A 109 18.62 10.67 -36.83
C GLU A 109 17.46 10.76 -35.82
N ILE A 110 16.23 10.96 -36.29
CA ILE A 110 15.02 11.00 -35.45
C ILE A 110 14.79 9.66 -34.75
N ASP A 111 14.91 8.54 -35.46
CA ASP A 111 14.79 7.20 -34.86
C ASP A 111 15.79 6.98 -33.71
N ASN A 112 17.02 7.49 -33.87
CA ASN A 112 18.03 7.43 -32.81
C ASN A 112 17.66 8.31 -31.61
N ILE A 113 17.14 9.52 -31.85
CA ILE A 113 16.67 10.43 -30.79
C ILE A 113 15.51 9.82 -30.01
N ILE A 114 14.56 9.18 -30.70
CA ILE A 114 13.45 8.44 -30.09
C ILE A 114 13.99 7.33 -29.18
N LYS A 115 14.94 6.52 -29.67
CA LYS A 115 15.57 5.43 -28.89
C LYS A 115 16.28 5.96 -27.63
N ILE A 116 17.06 7.02 -27.76
CA ILE A 116 17.75 7.66 -26.63
C ILE A 116 16.73 8.17 -25.62
N SER A 117 15.68 8.87 -26.07
CA SER A 117 14.62 9.40 -25.20
C SER A 117 13.91 8.29 -24.43
N HIS A 118 13.60 7.16 -25.08
CA HIS A 118 13.03 6.00 -24.40
C HIS A 118 13.98 5.38 -23.38
N THR A 119 15.27 5.28 -23.69
CA THR A 119 16.26 4.76 -22.74
C THR A 119 16.37 5.67 -21.51
N LEU A 120 16.39 6.99 -21.70
CA LEU A 120 16.40 7.95 -20.61
C LEU A 120 15.13 7.87 -19.76
N LEU A 121 13.96 7.74 -20.39
CA LEU A 121 12.69 7.58 -19.69
C LEU A 121 12.68 6.32 -18.83
N ASN A 122 13.16 5.19 -19.36
CA ASN A 122 13.24 3.94 -18.61
C ASN A 122 14.16 4.07 -17.40
N VAL A 123 15.36 4.63 -17.57
CA VAL A 123 16.32 4.87 -16.47
C VAL A 123 15.71 5.81 -15.41
N ALA A 124 15.03 6.88 -15.82
CA ALA A 124 14.37 7.80 -14.90
C ALA A 124 13.24 7.11 -14.11
N THR A 125 12.47 6.23 -14.77
CA THR A 125 11.40 5.45 -14.14
C THR A 125 11.97 4.46 -13.11
N ASP A 126 13.05 3.76 -13.45
CA ASP A 126 13.74 2.85 -12.53
C ASP A 126 14.29 3.60 -11.31
N LEU A 127 14.92 4.76 -11.51
CA LEU A 127 15.40 5.61 -10.43
C LEU A 127 14.25 6.08 -9.53
N GLN A 128 13.13 6.52 -10.11
CA GLN A 128 11.95 6.93 -9.36
C GLN A 128 11.42 5.78 -8.49
N SER A 129 11.32 4.57 -9.06
CA SER A 129 10.90 3.37 -8.33
C SER A 129 11.83 3.06 -7.15
N GLN A 130 13.15 3.12 -7.35
CA GLN A 130 14.14 2.90 -6.30
C GLN A 130 14.08 3.96 -5.19
N LEU A 131 13.87 5.23 -5.55
CA LEU A 131 13.72 6.32 -4.60
C LEU A 131 12.44 6.17 -3.77
N ASN A 132 11.32 5.84 -4.40
CA ASN A 132 10.06 5.57 -3.73
C ASN A 132 10.21 4.42 -2.72
N SER A 133 10.79 3.30 -3.14
CA SER A 133 11.08 2.18 -2.25
C SER A 133 11.99 2.58 -1.08
N SER A 134 13.00 3.42 -1.33
CA SER A 134 13.88 3.92 -0.27
C SER A 134 13.16 4.85 0.71
N GLN A 135 12.28 5.71 0.21
CA GLN A 135 11.44 6.58 1.04
C GLN A 135 10.48 5.76 1.91
N GLU A 136 9.85 4.73 1.36
CA GLU A 136 9.02 3.79 2.12
C GLU A 136 9.81 3.11 3.24
N ARG A 137 11.03 2.64 2.95
CA ARG A 137 11.92 2.07 3.97
C ARG A 137 12.25 3.07 5.09
N VAL A 138 12.53 4.34 4.75
CA VAL A 138 12.78 5.40 5.74
C VAL A 138 11.54 5.68 6.57
N ILE A 139 10.36 5.76 5.96
CA ILE A 139 9.09 5.96 6.66
C ILE A 139 8.83 4.79 7.60
N ALA A 140 9.00 3.55 7.13
CA ALA A 140 8.87 2.34 7.94
C ALA A 140 9.85 2.34 9.12
N ALA A 141 11.11 2.70 8.89
CA ALA A 141 12.11 2.82 9.95
C ALA A 141 11.72 3.88 10.99
N LYS A 142 11.30 5.07 10.57
CA LYS A 142 10.82 6.14 11.46
C LYS A 142 9.60 5.70 12.29
N ARG A 143 8.62 5.04 11.65
CA ARG A 143 7.45 4.48 12.32
C ARG A 143 7.83 3.40 13.34
N SER A 144 8.74 2.49 12.97
CA SER A 144 9.20 1.43 13.88
C SER A 144 9.90 1.98 15.12
N LYS A 145 10.70 3.05 14.97
CA LYS A 145 11.36 3.73 16.10
C LYS A 145 10.33 4.42 16.99
N GLY A 146 9.35 5.11 16.40
CA GLY A 146 8.25 5.75 17.11
C GLY A 146 7.46 4.74 17.95
N ILE A 147 6.99 3.65 17.34
CA ILE A 147 6.23 2.60 18.01
C ILE A 147 7.02 1.96 19.16
N LYS A 148 8.31 1.67 18.93
CA LYS A 148 9.18 1.11 19.98
C LYS A 148 9.35 2.04 21.19
N SER A 149 9.26 3.36 20.98
CA SER A 149 9.39 4.37 22.05
C SER A 149 8.10 4.67 22.82
N LEU A 150 6.93 4.24 22.32
CA LEU A 150 5.66 4.45 23.03
C LEU A 150 5.63 3.62 24.32
N PRO A 151 5.01 4.11 25.41
CA PRO A 151 4.63 3.29 26.57
C PRO A 151 3.66 2.16 26.19
N ASP A 152 3.67 1.07 26.95
CA ASP A 152 2.83 -0.11 26.70
C ASP A 152 1.33 0.22 26.76
N GLU A 153 0.93 1.18 27.58
CA GLU A 153 -0.46 1.64 27.72
C GLU A 153 -0.96 2.30 26.43
N LEU A 154 -0.12 3.11 25.77
CA LEU A 154 -0.49 3.74 24.50
C LEU A 154 -0.56 2.69 23.38
N VAL A 155 0.35 1.72 23.37
CA VAL A 155 0.29 0.60 22.41
C VAL A 155 -0.98 -0.23 22.62
N ALA A 156 -1.36 -0.51 23.87
CA ALA A 156 -2.61 -1.20 24.20
C ALA A 156 -3.84 -0.44 23.69
N ARG A 157 -3.89 0.89 23.85
CA ARG A 157 -4.98 1.73 23.31
C ARG A 157 -5.03 1.70 21.78
N ILE A 158 -3.88 1.77 21.11
CA ILE A 158 -3.80 1.66 19.65
C ILE A 158 -4.32 0.29 19.19
N PHE A 159 -3.99 -0.79 19.90
CA PHE A 159 -4.50 -2.13 19.59
C PHE A 159 -6.02 -2.21 19.76
N GLN A 160 -6.56 -1.65 20.85
CA GLN A 160 -8.00 -1.63 21.09
C GLN A 160 -8.73 -0.93 19.94
N ILE A 161 -8.27 0.26 19.55
CA ILE A 161 -8.81 1.02 18.42
C ILE A 161 -8.72 0.18 17.14
N ALA A 162 -7.55 -0.38 16.83
CA ALA A 162 -7.34 -1.17 15.62
C ALA A 162 -8.20 -2.43 15.53
N VAL A 163 -8.52 -3.07 16.66
CA VAL A 163 -9.38 -4.28 16.70
C VAL A 163 -10.86 -3.90 16.71
N TRP A 164 -11.24 -2.78 17.33
CA TRP A 164 -12.65 -2.39 17.51
C TRP A 164 -13.21 -1.56 16.36
N GLU A 165 -12.39 -0.75 15.70
CA GLU A 165 -12.84 0.09 14.57
C GLU A 165 -12.91 -0.64 13.23
N GLN A 166 -12.42 -1.89 13.17
CA GLN A 166 -12.54 -2.74 11.99
C GLN A 166 -13.94 -3.38 11.96
N TYR A 167 -14.95 -2.56 11.70
CA TYR A 167 -16.37 -2.94 11.78
C TYR A 167 -16.84 -3.90 10.68
N ASP A 168 -16.10 -3.97 9.56
CA ASP A 168 -16.59 -4.59 8.33
C ASP A 168 -15.93 -5.96 8.03
N ASP A 169 -15.02 -6.43 8.89
CA ASP A 169 -14.21 -7.61 8.59
C ASP A 169 -14.56 -8.78 9.52
N TRP A 170 -14.71 -9.96 8.92
CA TRP A 170 -15.05 -11.23 9.58
C TRP A 170 -13.94 -11.75 10.52
N ASP A 171 -12.84 -11.02 10.68
CA ASP A 171 -11.62 -11.52 11.31
C ASP A 171 -11.01 -10.61 12.41
N ILE A 172 -11.88 -10.04 13.24
CA ILE A 172 -11.49 -9.27 14.43
C ILE A 172 -10.54 -10.10 15.33
N THR A 173 -10.81 -11.40 15.46
CA THR A 173 -9.96 -12.33 16.21
C THR A 173 -8.58 -12.46 15.57
N GLU A 174 -8.50 -12.63 14.25
CA GLU A 174 -7.21 -12.68 13.54
C GLU A 174 -6.45 -11.37 13.70
N GLN A 175 -7.12 -10.22 13.80
CA GLN A 175 -6.44 -8.94 14.00
C GLN A 175 -5.71 -8.90 15.36
N ALA A 176 -6.39 -9.27 16.45
CA ALA A 176 -5.76 -9.33 17.78
C ALA A 176 -4.60 -10.36 17.82
N VAL A 177 -4.81 -11.51 17.18
CA VAL A 177 -3.76 -12.54 17.03
C VAL A 177 -2.59 -12.03 16.20
N SER A 178 -2.83 -11.33 15.10
CA SER A 178 -1.83 -10.77 14.19
C SER A 178 -0.98 -9.72 14.90
N LEU A 179 -1.60 -8.81 15.66
CA LEU A 179 -0.90 -7.85 16.50
C LEU A 179 0.03 -8.56 17.50
N SER A 180 -0.44 -9.63 18.14
CA SER A 180 0.37 -10.40 19.09
C SER A 180 1.59 -11.09 18.45
N LYS A 181 1.57 -11.36 17.14
CA LYS A 181 2.66 -12.03 16.41
C LYS A 181 3.77 -11.10 15.92
N VAL A 182 3.59 -9.77 15.97
CA VAL A 182 4.55 -8.81 15.41
C VAL A 182 5.89 -8.78 16.16
N SER A 183 5.86 -8.82 17.49
CA SER A 183 7.07 -8.82 18.33
C SER A 183 6.77 -9.33 19.73
N ARG A 184 7.80 -9.70 20.50
CA ARG A 184 7.64 -10.11 21.91
C ARG A 184 6.98 -9.04 22.78
N ARG A 185 7.28 -7.76 22.53
CA ARG A 185 6.63 -6.64 23.23
C ARG A 185 5.15 -6.57 22.89
N PHE A 186 4.81 -6.66 21.60
CA PHE A 186 3.43 -6.64 21.13
C PHE A 186 2.64 -7.83 21.66
N TYR A 187 3.25 -9.02 21.70
CA TYR A 187 2.69 -10.21 22.34
C TYR A 187 2.31 -9.95 23.80
N ASN A 188 3.24 -9.42 24.59
CA ASN A 188 3.01 -9.11 26.01
C ASN A 188 1.91 -8.06 26.19
N VAL A 189 1.93 -6.99 25.38
CA VAL A 189 0.91 -5.94 25.44
C VAL A 189 -0.46 -6.49 25.03
N ALA A 190 -0.53 -7.26 23.96
CA ALA A 190 -1.80 -7.85 23.49
C ALA A 190 -2.38 -8.82 24.52
N LEU A 191 -1.56 -9.71 25.11
CA LEU A 191 -2.01 -10.62 26.16
C LEU A 191 -2.39 -9.90 27.46
N GLY A 192 -1.66 -8.84 27.81
CA GLY A 192 -1.98 -8.01 28.98
C GLY A 192 -3.27 -7.20 28.80
N THR A 193 -3.67 -6.93 27.56
CA THR A 193 -4.86 -6.13 27.23
C THR A 193 -6.06 -7.05 27.02
N ARG A 194 -6.70 -7.44 28.12
CA ARG A 194 -7.84 -8.38 28.15
C ARG A 194 -8.97 -8.04 27.18
N SER A 195 -9.28 -6.76 27.03
CA SER A 195 -10.34 -6.24 26.16
C SER A 195 -10.11 -6.48 24.65
N LEU A 196 -8.92 -6.93 24.24
CA LEU A 196 -8.68 -7.35 22.84
C LEU A 196 -9.28 -8.73 22.55
N TRP A 197 -9.52 -9.53 23.58
CA TRP A 197 -9.98 -10.91 23.48
C TRP A 197 -11.47 -11.06 23.81
N THR A 198 -12.18 -9.94 23.96
CA THR A 198 -13.61 -9.93 24.29
C THR A 198 -14.53 -10.03 23.07
N MET A 199 -13.98 -9.90 21.86
CA MET A 199 -14.72 -10.03 20.61
C MET A 199 -14.82 -11.51 20.21
N LEU A 200 -16.04 -12.04 20.14
CA LEU A 200 -16.34 -13.42 19.77
C LEU A 200 -17.11 -13.43 18.45
N GLY A 201 -16.58 -14.11 17.43
CA GLY A 201 -17.24 -14.25 16.13
C GLY A 201 -18.01 -15.56 16.00
N SER A 202 -19.14 -15.54 15.28
CA SER A 202 -19.92 -16.76 15.00
C SER A 202 -19.20 -17.82 14.17
N PHE A 203 -18.11 -17.44 13.49
CA PHE A 203 -17.28 -18.35 12.69
C PHE A 203 -16.12 -18.96 13.48
N SER A 204 -15.85 -18.48 14.70
CA SER A 204 -14.78 -19.02 15.52
C SER A 204 -15.11 -20.45 15.96
N SER A 205 -14.13 -21.35 15.82
CA SER A 205 -14.26 -22.70 16.35
C SER A 205 -14.42 -22.69 17.87
N ARG A 206 -14.98 -23.75 18.43
CA ARG A 206 -15.13 -23.90 19.89
C ARG A 206 -13.81 -23.68 20.64
N LEU A 207 -12.71 -24.25 20.14
CA LEU A 207 -11.40 -24.13 20.76
C LEU A 207 -10.89 -22.68 20.74
N GLU A 208 -11.16 -21.94 19.67
CA GLU A 208 -10.82 -20.51 19.58
C GLU A 208 -11.65 -19.69 20.56
N LEU A 209 -12.97 -19.92 20.63
CA LEU A 209 -13.84 -19.26 21.60
C LEU A 209 -13.39 -19.51 23.05
N GLU A 210 -13.10 -20.76 23.41
CA GLU A 210 -12.57 -21.10 24.73
C GLU A 210 -11.24 -20.40 25.01
N THR A 211 -10.35 -20.30 24.01
CA THR A 211 -9.08 -19.58 24.12
C THR A 211 -9.27 -18.08 24.32
N LEU A 212 -10.22 -17.46 23.61
CA LEU A 212 -10.54 -16.04 23.73
C LEU A 212 -11.13 -15.72 25.11
N ILE A 213 -12.11 -16.52 25.55
CA ILE A 213 -12.72 -16.39 26.87
C ILE A 213 -11.67 -16.55 27.97
N ALA A 214 -10.78 -17.54 27.87
CA ALA A 214 -9.71 -17.74 28.83
C ALA A 214 -8.72 -16.56 28.88
N ARG A 215 -8.43 -15.91 27.75
CA ARG A 215 -7.53 -14.75 27.67
C ARG A 215 -8.18 -13.45 28.18
N ALA A 216 -9.46 -13.23 27.87
CA ALA A 216 -10.20 -12.09 28.40
C ALA A 216 -10.35 -12.19 29.92
N GLY A 217 -10.63 -13.39 30.43
CA GLY A 217 -10.85 -13.64 31.85
C GLY A 217 -12.30 -13.36 32.28
N PRO A 218 -12.65 -13.72 33.53
CA PRO A 218 -14.05 -13.82 33.97
C PRO A 218 -14.75 -12.46 34.20
N ASN A 219 -14.00 -11.36 34.22
CA ASN A 219 -14.52 -10.03 34.62
C ASN A 219 -14.76 -9.08 33.43
N GLU A 220 -14.49 -9.54 32.21
CA GLU A 220 -14.65 -8.72 31.00
C GLU A 220 -16.05 -8.88 30.41
N GLY A 221 -16.53 -7.82 29.75
CA GLY A 221 -17.73 -7.90 28.91
C GLY A 221 -17.35 -8.42 27.53
N PHE A 222 -18.13 -9.36 26.99
CA PHE A 222 -17.89 -9.93 25.67
C PHE A 222 -18.80 -9.27 24.62
N HIS A 223 -18.23 -8.96 23.46
CA HIS A 223 -18.96 -8.54 22.27
C HIS A 223 -19.10 -9.74 21.35
N VAL A 224 -20.33 -10.14 21.03
CA VAL A 224 -20.59 -11.31 20.19
C VAL A 224 -21.13 -10.83 18.84
N SER A 225 -20.35 -11.06 17.79
CA SER A 225 -20.76 -10.78 16.42
C SER A 225 -21.37 -12.02 15.80
N LEU A 226 -22.67 -11.95 15.47
CA LEU A 226 -23.41 -13.03 14.85
C LEU A 226 -23.60 -12.75 13.37
N TYR A 227 -23.01 -13.59 12.53
CA TYR A 227 -23.29 -13.58 11.10
C TYR A 227 -24.55 -14.40 10.82
N ILE A 228 -25.60 -13.73 10.35
CA ILE A 228 -26.83 -14.38 9.91
C ILE A 228 -26.81 -14.36 8.39
N ASN A 229 -26.55 -15.51 7.76
CA ASN A 229 -26.72 -15.63 6.31
C ASN A 229 -28.23 -15.71 6.01
N PRO A 230 -28.83 -14.70 5.34
CA PRO A 230 -30.26 -14.70 5.06
C PRO A 230 -30.68 -15.77 4.04
N LEU A 231 -29.72 -16.35 3.31
CA LEU A 231 -29.96 -17.34 2.27
C LEU A 231 -29.83 -18.80 2.74
N LEU A 232 -29.36 -19.03 3.97
CA LEU A 232 -29.27 -20.37 4.54
C LEU A 232 -30.50 -20.65 5.44
N PRO A 233 -31.06 -21.88 5.40
CA PRO A 233 -32.09 -22.27 6.35
C PRO A 233 -31.56 -22.10 7.78
N ALA A 234 -32.42 -21.59 8.67
CA ALA A 234 -32.08 -21.11 10.02
C ALA A 234 -30.85 -21.85 10.62
N PRO A 235 -29.75 -21.14 10.92
CA PRO A 235 -28.53 -21.77 11.40
C PRO A 235 -28.79 -22.56 12.69
N LYS A 236 -28.03 -23.62 12.89
CA LYS A 236 -27.92 -24.39 14.13
C LYS A 236 -27.35 -23.50 15.25
N LEU A 237 -28.18 -22.57 15.75
CA LEU A 237 -27.88 -21.66 16.86
C LEU A 237 -27.61 -22.42 18.18
N ASN A 238 -27.94 -23.71 18.25
CA ASN A 238 -27.81 -24.54 19.43
C ASN A 238 -26.36 -24.70 19.91
N GLU A 239 -25.35 -24.70 19.03
CA GLU A 239 -23.94 -24.87 19.47
C GLU A 239 -23.37 -23.61 20.15
N ILE A 240 -23.66 -22.41 19.60
CA ILE A 240 -23.24 -21.13 20.19
C ILE A 240 -24.05 -20.85 21.47
N SER A 241 -25.35 -21.16 21.45
CA SER A 241 -26.23 -21.03 22.61
C SER A 241 -25.74 -21.86 23.81
N VAL A 242 -25.34 -23.12 23.60
CA VAL A 242 -24.95 -24.01 24.70
C VAL A 242 -23.65 -23.56 25.39
N LEU A 243 -22.69 -23.00 24.65
CA LEU A 243 -21.45 -22.47 25.23
C LEU A 243 -21.66 -21.19 26.04
N LEU A 244 -22.61 -20.36 25.63
CA LEU A 244 -22.82 -19.03 26.23
C LEU A 244 -23.88 -19.03 27.34
N ILE A 245 -24.92 -19.87 27.25
CA ILE A 245 -26.00 -19.99 28.26
C ILE A 245 -25.47 -20.42 29.64
N GLY A 246 -24.31 -21.08 29.70
CA GLY A 246 -23.69 -21.47 30.96
C GLY A 246 -23.03 -20.32 31.74
N ASN A 247 -22.64 -19.22 31.09
CA ASN A 247 -21.77 -18.20 31.69
C ASN A 247 -22.09 -16.74 31.32
N ILE A 248 -22.99 -16.47 30.38
CA ILE A 248 -23.23 -15.13 29.84
C ILE A 248 -24.73 -14.89 29.69
N ASN A 249 -25.24 -13.85 30.38
CA ASN A 249 -26.58 -13.33 30.13
C ASN A 249 -26.57 -12.56 28.82
N PHE A 250 -27.43 -12.96 27.89
CA PHE A 250 -27.57 -12.30 26.60
C PHE A 250 -28.49 -11.09 26.71
N TYR A 251 -28.04 -9.96 26.20
CA TYR A 251 -28.90 -8.87 25.76
C TYR A 251 -28.89 -8.87 24.23
N THR A 252 -30.04 -9.16 23.62
CA THR A 252 -30.19 -9.21 22.16
C THR A 252 -30.75 -7.87 21.67
N ALA A 253 -29.93 -7.07 20.99
CA ALA A 253 -30.38 -5.89 20.26
C ALA A 253 -30.61 -6.25 18.79
N PHE A 254 -31.86 -6.24 18.32
CA PHE A 254 -32.17 -6.46 16.91
C PHE A 254 -32.11 -5.13 16.16
N ALA A 255 -31.80 -5.11 14.87
CA ALA A 255 -31.90 -3.86 14.08
C ALA A 255 -33.36 -3.51 13.75
N ASP A 256 -34.23 -4.51 13.71
CA ASP A 256 -35.67 -4.37 13.47
C ASP A 256 -36.44 -5.33 14.40
N ARG A 257 -37.56 -4.84 14.92
CA ARG A 257 -38.55 -5.58 15.72
C ARG A 257 -39.05 -6.84 15.01
N SER A 258 -39.07 -6.86 13.67
CA SER A 258 -39.47 -8.04 12.88
C SER A 258 -38.49 -9.20 13.04
N GLN A 259 -37.18 -8.93 13.07
CA GLN A 259 -36.12 -9.93 13.24
C GLN A 259 -36.11 -10.49 14.66
N TYR A 260 -36.39 -9.64 15.67
CA TYR A 260 -36.54 -10.10 17.05
C TYR A 260 -37.67 -11.11 17.18
N LYS A 261 -38.83 -10.78 16.60
CA LYS A 261 -40.02 -11.61 16.69
C LYS A 261 -39.78 -12.98 16.04
N ALA A 262 -39.17 -13.02 14.85
CA ALA A 262 -38.82 -14.27 14.17
C ALA A 262 -37.83 -15.13 14.98
N PHE A 263 -36.86 -14.51 15.65
CA PHE A 263 -35.92 -15.22 16.52
C PHE A 263 -36.59 -15.75 17.81
N ALA A 264 -37.40 -14.91 18.47
CA ALA A 264 -38.10 -15.26 19.71
C ALA A 264 -39.11 -16.40 19.49
N ASP A 265 -39.84 -16.38 18.38
CA ASP A 265 -40.81 -17.42 18.02
C ASP A 265 -40.12 -18.78 17.75
N HIS A 266 -38.85 -18.80 17.33
CA HIS A 266 -38.10 -20.02 17.02
C HIS A 266 -37.28 -20.61 18.18
N THR A 267 -36.91 -19.83 19.19
CA THR A 267 -35.92 -20.25 20.21
C THR A 267 -36.50 -20.61 21.58
N GLN A 268 -37.83 -20.49 21.77
CA GLN A 268 -38.49 -20.71 23.07
C GLN A 268 -37.79 -19.98 24.24
N LEU A 269 -37.25 -18.78 24.00
CA LEU A 269 -36.57 -18.03 25.05
C LEU A 269 -37.56 -17.60 26.16
N PRO A 270 -37.17 -17.66 27.44
CA PRO A 270 -38.00 -17.15 28.53
C PRO A 270 -38.32 -15.67 28.34
N SER A 271 -39.59 -15.29 28.54
CA SER A 271 -40.12 -13.92 28.39
C SER A 271 -39.52 -12.86 29.33
N ALA A 272 -38.50 -13.22 30.12
CA ALA A 272 -37.92 -12.39 31.18
C ALA A 272 -36.86 -11.37 30.69
N ILE A 273 -36.52 -11.33 29.39
CA ILE A 273 -35.50 -10.41 28.83
C ILE A 273 -36.16 -9.30 27.99
N ALA A 274 -37.23 -8.70 28.53
CA ALA A 274 -38.03 -7.68 27.83
C ALA A 274 -37.91 -6.32 28.52
N ASP A 275 -36.73 -5.67 28.43
CA ASP A 275 -36.65 -4.22 28.57
C ASP A 275 -35.87 -3.64 27.38
N ALA A 276 -36.59 -2.95 26.51
CA ALA A 276 -36.19 -2.57 25.16
C ALA A 276 -35.95 -1.05 25.05
N SER A 277 -35.35 -0.44 26.07
CA SER A 277 -35.20 1.02 26.17
C SER A 277 -33.89 1.60 25.63
N GLN A 278 -32.98 0.77 25.07
CA GLN A 278 -31.76 1.25 24.41
C GLN A 278 -31.61 0.65 23.01
N TRP A 279 -32.00 1.40 21.98
CA TRP A 279 -31.79 1.04 20.57
C TRP A 279 -30.93 2.12 19.91
N ARG A 280 -29.88 1.72 19.17
CA ARG A 280 -29.15 2.57 18.22
C ARG A 280 -29.21 1.92 16.82
N SER A 281 -29.33 2.73 15.78
CA SER A 281 -29.65 2.27 14.42
C SER A 281 -28.52 1.50 13.73
N ALA A 282 -28.89 0.49 12.93
CA ALA A 282 -28.01 -0.26 12.04
C ALA A 282 -27.61 0.53 10.78
N ASN A 283 -26.47 0.14 10.19
CA ASN A 283 -25.96 0.59 8.89
C ASN A 283 -26.50 -0.28 7.74
N ALA A 284 -26.38 0.22 6.50
CA ALA A 284 -27.08 -0.28 5.30
C ALA A 284 -26.63 -1.67 4.79
N GLU A 285 -25.64 -2.30 5.42
CA GLU A 285 -24.98 -3.52 4.88
C GLU A 285 -25.41 -4.83 5.56
N GLY A 286 -26.45 -4.81 6.40
CA GLY A 286 -27.06 -6.04 6.92
C GLY A 286 -26.25 -6.79 7.98
N CYS A 287 -25.18 -6.20 8.50
CA CYS A 287 -24.48 -6.70 9.69
C CYS A 287 -25.18 -6.22 10.97
N LEU A 288 -25.56 -7.15 11.84
CA LEU A 288 -26.13 -6.86 13.15
C LEU A 288 -25.00 -6.83 14.19
N LEU A 289 -24.72 -5.65 14.74
CA LEU A 289 -23.77 -5.48 15.84
C LEU A 289 -24.55 -5.57 17.17
N PHE A 290 -24.18 -6.51 18.02
CA PHE A 290 -24.80 -6.70 19.34
C PHE A 290 -23.84 -6.22 20.44
N GLU A 291 -24.29 -5.31 21.30
CA GLU A 291 -23.56 -4.92 22.52
C GLU A 291 -24.18 -5.65 23.72
N VAL A 292 -23.48 -6.67 24.23
CA VAL A 292 -23.95 -7.40 25.43
C VAL A 292 -23.43 -6.68 26.66
N LEU A 293 -24.33 -6.05 27.41
CA LEU A 293 -24.00 -5.39 28.67
C LEU A 293 -23.72 -6.41 29.79
N LYS A 294 -22.55 -6.20 30.41
CA LYS A 294 -21.94 -6.88 31.57
C LYS A 294 -22.90 -7.62 32.50
N VAL A 295 -22.61 -8.89 32.77
CA VAL A 295 -23.15 -9.60 33.93
C VAL A 295 -22.02 -10.18 34.77
N CYS A 296 -22.01 -9.81 36.05
CA CYS A 296 -21.14 -10.43 37.04
C CYS A 296 -21.65 -11.86 37.29
N SER A 297 -20.82 -12.86 36.99
CA SER A 297 -21.07 -14.24 37.46
C SER A 297 -20.95 -14.28 38.99
N PRO A 298 -21.93 -14.85 39.73
CA PRO A 298 -21.82 -15.06 41.17
C PRO A 298 -21.09 -16.36 41.54
N PHE A 299 -20.51 -17.10 40.59
CA PHE A 299 -19.82 -18.36 40.88
C PHE A 299 -18.40 -18.38 40.31
N TRP A 300 -17.45 -17.96 41.14
CA TRP A 300 -16.14 -18.57 41.42
C TRP A 300 -15.71 -18.15 42.83
#